data_AF-A0A9E5TD83-F1
#
_entry.id   AF-A0A9E5TD83-F1
#
_cell.length_a   1.000
_cell.length_b   1.000
_cell.length_c   1.000
_cell.angle_alpha   90.00
_cell.angle_beta   90.00
_cell.angle_gamma   90.00
#
_symmetry.space_group_name_H-M   'P 1'
#
loop_
_entity.id
_entity.type
_entity.pdbx_description
1 polymer ?
#
loop_
_entity_poly.entity_id
_entity_poly.type
_entity_poly.pdbx_seq_one_letter_code
_entity_poly.pdbx_strand_id
1 'polypeptide(L)' 'MTILYRRERKDMPASKEEIADALAEGIELKELVAPKSIRKTDTGLVLEMDLCELKDFDRSGRRRPVPIEGAVITEEY' A
#
# COMPACT_ATOMS: atom_id res chain seq x y z
N MET A 1 4.11 9.08 -9.64
CA MET A 1 3.00 9.01 -8.65
C MET A 1 2.91 7.57 -8.18
N THR A 2 2.66 7.35 -6.88
CA THR A 2 2.70 6.00 -6.28
C THR A 2 1.42 5.76 -5.48
N ILE A 3 0.81 4.59 -5.67
CA ILE A 3 -0.34 4.10 -4.93
C ILE A 3 0.17 3.12 -3.88
N LEU A 4 -0.10 3.41 -2.62
CA LEU A 4 0.18 2.52 -1.49
C LEU A 4 -1.08 1.72 -1.17
N TYR A 5 -0.99 0.40 -1.23
CA TYR A 5 -2.12 -0.48 -1.01
C TYR A 5 -1.81 -1.56 0.00
N ARG A 6 -2.59 -1.59 1.09
CA ARG A 6 -2.41 -2.52 2.21
C ARG A 6 -2.77 -3.98 1.91
N ARG A 7 -3.27 -4.28 0.71
CA ARG A 7 -3.66 -5.63 0.25
C ARG A 7 -2.99 -5.94 -1.09
N GLU A 8 -3.29 -7.10 -1.65
CA GLU A 8 -2.85 -7.49 -2.99
C GLU A 8 -3.72 -6.81 -4.06
N ARG A 9 -3.16 -6.57 -5.25
CA ARG A 9 -3.86 -5.95 -6.40
C ARG A 9 -5.16 -6.66 -6.74
N LYS A 10 -5.20 -7.99 -6.59
CA LYS A 10 -6.39 -8.81 -6.86
C LYS A 10 -7.57 -8.51 -5.93
N ASP A 11 -7.31 -7.94 -4.76
CA ASP A 11 -8.31 -7.55 -3.76
C ASP A 11 -8.72 -6.07 -3.89
N MET A 12 -8.14 -5.36 -4.87
CA MET A 12 -8.43 -3.94 -5.10
C MET A 12 -9.89 -3.77 -5.56
N PRO A 13 -10.64 -2.82 -4.98
CA PRO A 13 -12.03 -2.59 -5.35
C PRO A 13 -12.19 -1.92 -6.73
N ALA A 14 -11.10 -1.38 -7.30
CA ALA A 14 -11.08 -0.77 -8.62
C ALA A 14 -11.24 -1.82 -9.71
N SER A 15 -11.74 -1.41 -10.87
CA SER A 15 -11.85 -2.28 -12.03
C SER A 15 -10.46 -2.67 -12.57
N LYS A 16 -10.37 -3.82 -13.24
CA LYS A 16 -9.10 -4.29 -13.81
C LYS A 16 -8.56 -3.34 -14.89
N GLU A 17 -9.45 -2.69 -15.63
CA GLU A 17 -9.11 -1.71 -16.67
C GLU A 17 -8.49 -0.46 -16.02
N GLU A 18 -9.11 0.13 -15.01
CA GLU A 18 -8.54 1.30 -14.29
C GLU A 18 -7.14 1.00 -13.72
N ILE A 19 -6.93 -0.19 -13.17
CA ILE A 19 -5.61 -0.58 -12.65
C ILE A 19 -4.61 -0.76 -13.80
N ALA A 20 -5.03 -1.32 -14.94
CA ALA A 20 -4.16 -1.50 -16.10
C ALA A 20 -3.77 -0.15 -16.71
N ASP A 21 -4.72 0.78 -16.82
CA ASP A 21 -4.48 2.13 -17.32
C ASP A 21 -3.53 2.89 -16.41
N ALA A 22 -3.75 2.86 -15.09
CA ALA A 22 -2.84 3.48 -14.13
C ALA A 22 -1.40 2.96 -14.26
N LEU A 23 -1.23 1.64 -14.40
CA LEU A 23 0.09 1.04 -14.60
C LEU A 23 0.69 1.41 -15.97
N ALA A 24 -0.13 1.53 -17.01
CA ALA A 24 0.30 1.96 -18.35
C ALA A 24 0.74 3.44 -18.38
N GLU A 25 0.13 4.28 -17.54
CA GLU A 25 0.55 5.66 -17.30
C GLU A 25 1.85 5.78 -16.47
N GLY A 26 2.39 4.65 -15.99
CA GLY A 26 3.60 4.62 -15.16
C GLY A 26 3.35 4.95 -13.69
N ILE A 27 2.10 4.84 -13.21
CA ILE A 27 1.79 4.92 -11.78
C ILE A 27 2.29 3.66 -11.10
N GLU A 28 3.12 3.82 -10.08
CA GLU A 28 3.65 2.69 -9.31
C GLU A 28 2.58 2.20 -8.32
N LEU A 29 2.37 0.88 -8.25
CA LEU A 29 1.51 0.27 -7.23
C LEU A 29 2.37 -0.53 -6.25
N LYS A 30 2.40 -0.09 -4.98
CA LYS A 30 3.02 -0.84 -3.89
C LYS A 30 1.94 -1.61 -3.14
N GLU A 31 1.98 -2.92 -3.27
CA GLU A 31 1.09 -3.85 -2.58
C GLU A 31 1.62 -4.18 -1.18
N LEU A 32 0.72 -4.65 -0.31
CA LEU A 32 1.05 -5.06 1.07
C LEU A 32 1.81 -3.99 1.87
N VAL A 33 1.48 -2.71 1.66
CA VAL A 33 2.05 -1.59 2.44
C VAL A 33 0.96 -0.67 2.97
N ALA A 34 1.13 -0.20 4.19
CA ALA A 34 0.24 0.77 4.80
C ALA A 34 1.04 1.95 5.38
N PRO A 35 0.64 3.20 5.13
CA PRO A 35 1.24 4.36 5.79
C PRO A 35 1.18 4.22 7.31
N LYS A 36 2.33 4.40 7.97
CA LYS A 36 2.46 4.35 9.43
C LYS A 36 2.60 5.75 10.01
N SER A 37 3.53 6.54 9.46
CA SER A 37 3.79 7.90 9.90
C SER A 37 4.32 8.74 8.74
N ILE A 38 4.13 10.05 8.81
CA ILE A 38 4.72 11.00 7.87
C ILE A 38 5.40 12.11 8.67
N ARG A 39 6.61 12.49 8.25
CA ARG A 39 7.32 13.64 8.81
C ARG A 39 7.82 14.54 7.71
N LYS A 40 7.82 15.84 8.00
CA LYS A 40 8.39 16.85 7.12
C LYS A 40 9.88 17.01 7.39
N THR A 41 10.68 17.14 6.34
CA THR A 41 12.09 17.51 6.38
C THR A 41 12.29 18.83 5.64
N ASP A 42 13.51 19.35 5.63
CA ASP A 42 13.85 20.57 4.88
C ASP A 42 13.77 20.36 3.36
N THR A 43 13.90 19.12 2.90
CA THR A 43 13.98 18.74 1.48
C THR A 43 12.71 18.09 0.95
N GLY A 44 11.78 17.68 1.81
CA GLY A 44 10.56 16.98 1.38
C GLY A 44 9.77 16.34 2.53
N LEU A 45 9.12 15.22 2.21
CA LEU A 45 8.39 14.39 3.16
C LEU A 45 9.06 13.04 3.27
N VAL A 46 9.16 12.53 4.49
CA VAL A 46 9.58 11.15 4.75
C VAL A 46 8.36 10.38 5.21
N LEU A 47 8.06 9.30 4.51
CA LEU A 47 6.97 8.40 4.82
C LEU A 47 7.52 7.10 5.38
N GLU A 48 7.05 6.73 6.57
CA GLU A 48 7.25 5.40 7.13
C GLU A 48 6.00 4.56 6.83
N MET A 49 6.22 3.32 6.38
CA MET A 49 5.15 2.40 6.01
C MET A 49 5.38 1.05 6.68
N ASP A 50 4.32 0.47 7.21
CA ASP A 50 4.34 -0.92 7.67
C ASP A 50 4.17 -1.86 6.47
N LEU A 51 5.01 -2.90 6.40
CA LEU A 51 4.73 -4.04 5.54
C LEU A 51 3.55 -4.82 6.14
N CYS A 52 2.64 -5.28 5.28
CA CYS A 52 1.44 -5.97 5.67
C CYS A 52 1.47 -7.43 5.22
N GLU A 53 0.85 -8.29 6.01
CA GLU A 53 0.47 -9.64 5.58
C GLU A 53 -1.06 -9.76 5.58
N LEU A 54 -1.57 -10.65 4.73
CA LEU A 54 -2.99 -10.97 4.72
C LEU A 54 -3.26 -12.15 5.64
N LYS A 55 -4.09 -11.91 6.67
CA LYS A 55 -4.63 -12.97 7.53
C LYS A 55 -5.96 -13.49 6.98
N ASP A 56 -6.57 -14.40 7.74
CA ASP A 56 -7.85 -15.02 7.41
C ASP A 56 -8.93 -14.00 7.04
N PHE A 57 -9.91 -14.53 6.30
CA PHE A 57 -11.08 -13.78 5.87
C PHE A 57 -11.85 -13.25 7.08
N ASP A 58 -12.20 -11.98 7.03
CA ASP A 58 -13.16 -11.39 7.95
C ASP A 58 -14.61 -11.78 7.57
N ARG A 59 -15.58 -11.37 8.39
CA ARG A 59 -17.01 -11.63 8.16
C ARG A 59 -17.55 -11.03 6.85
N SER A 60 -16.81 -10.10 6.22
CA SER A 60 -17.17 -9.51 4.93
C SER A 60 -16.62 -10.30 3.74
N GLY A 61 -15.90 -11.41 3.99
CA GLY A 61 -15.22 -12.18 2.95
C GLY A 61 -13.98 -11.50 2.39
N ARG A 62 -13.41 -10.53 3.11
CA ARG A 62 -12.18 -9.85 2.74
C ARG A 62 -11.03 -10.34 3.62
N ARG A 63 -9.87 -10.60 3.02
CA ARG A 63 -8.66 -10.88 3.81
C ARG A 63 -8.31 -9.66 4.64
N ARG A 64 -8.02 -9.88 5.92
CA ARG A 64 -7.65 -8.80 6.84
C ARG A 64 -6.16 -8.49 6.68
N PRO A 65 -5.79 -7.28 6.24
CA PRO A 65 -4.40 -6.87 6.24
C PRO A 65 -3.97 -6.56 7.68
N VAL A 66 -2.83 -7.09 8.08
CA VAL A 66 -2.23 -6.88 9.41
C VAL A 66 -0.77 -6.46 9.21
N PRO A 67 -0.31 -5.37 9.87
CA PRO A 67 1.11 -5.02 9.89
C PRO A 67 1.97 -6.18 10.39
N ILE A 68 3.07 -6.44 9.70
CA ILE A 68 4.11 -7.37 10.15
C ILE A 68 4.94 -6.61 11.18
N GLU A 69 4.96 -7.10 12.42
CA GLU A 69 5.65 -6.44 13.52
C GLU A 69 7.16 -6.30 13.24
N GLY A 70 7.68 -5.08 13.41
CA GLY A 70 9.08 -4.75 13.13
C GLY A 70 9.44 -4.55 11.66
N ALA A 71 8.52 -4.84 10.72
CA ALA A 71 8.76 -4.66 9.29
C ALA A 71 8.27 -3.29 8.82
N VAL A 72 9.12 -2.28 8.99
CA VAL A 72 8.86 -0.90 8.57
C VAL A 72 9.85 -0.52 7.47
N ILE A 73 9.35 0.11 6.42
CA ILE A 73 10.16 0.72 5.37
C ILE A 73 10.01 2.23 5.41
N THR A 74 11.04 2.95 4.97
CA THR A 74 11.08 4.41 4.94
C THR A 74 11.43 4.88 3.55
N GLU A 75 10.67 5.85 3.03
CA GLU A 75 10.90 6.43 1.71
C GLU A 75 10.73 7.96 1.75
N GLU A 76 11.44 8.65 0.86
CA GLU A 76 11.39 10.10 0.72
C GLU A 76 10.53 10.48 -0.49
N TYR A 77 9.72 11.52 -0.35
CA TYR A 77 8.78 12.04 -1.33
C TYR A 77 8.87 13.57 -1.44
#